data_AF-A0A2D6XRA4-F1
#
_entry.id   AF-A0A2D6XRA4-F1
#
_cell.length_a   1.000
_cell.length_b   1.000
_cell.length_c   1.000
_cell.angle_alpha   90.00
_cell.angle_beta   90.00
_cell.angle_gamma   90.00
#
_symmetry.space_group_name_H-M   'P 1'
#
loop_
_entity.id
_entity.type
_entity.pdbx_description
1 polymer ?
#
loop_
_entity_poly.entity_id
_entity_poly.type
_entity_poly.pdbx_seq_one_letter_code
_entity_poly.pdbx_strand_id
1 'polypeptide(L)'
;MYRKTQVLRNIPRIWNYIKYRSLPRESTMSVKRYTPQIASMIVTKRCNLTCSFCSVGNSLNPKDWRDSEATLEKVQRIFANPLFSNCLGVDLLGGEPMLCKELVPIVAWLSKRGHLVNINTNGLRLDKHIVDLKRAGISRISISLYEDNQEYLEENLSNINKIFPVHTSIVLERKAVENRQGKILKKATFMRDAGCRSFNVMIYRPQGLNPNPNEIISDTLPSYIEFIKKMEDNLPGFCNWPAAIQIGKVKKRCPQIWQRIATTMKGHMEICCGTEDILQGPNSNLFDCEDKPDVLFNHPTLVSLRKQLLDEASEPPDMCKTCNLIGDPGW
;
A
#
# COMPACT_ATOMS: atom_id res chain seq x y z
N MET A 1 -3.60 -23.70 -21.76
CA MET A 1 -4.67 -24.22 -20.89
C MET A 1 -4.71 -23.56 -19.50
N TYR A 2 -3.57 -23.30 -18.85
CA TYR A 2 -3.46 -22.71 -17.49
C TYR A 2 -4.06 -21.28 -17.31
N ARG A 3 -3.95 -20.40 -18.32
CA ARG A 3 -4.52 -19.02 -18.26
C ARG A 3 -6.05 -18.98 -18.28
N LYS A 4 -6.73 -19.87 -19.02
CA LYS A 4 -8.21 -19.89 -19.09
C LYS A 4 -8.84 -20.36 -17.76
N THR A 5 -8.20 -21.28 -17.05
CA THR A 5 -8.63 -21.74 -15.71
C THR A 5 -8.46 -20.70 -14.61
N GLN A 6 -7.52 -19.75 -14.77
CA GLN A 6 -7.29 -18.69 -13.79
C GLN A 6 -8.39 -17.61 -13.83
N VAL A 7 -8.92 -17.31 -15.02
CA VAL A 7 -10.04 -16.37 -15.21
C VAL A 7 -11.30 -16.86 -14.48
N LEU A 8 -11.64 -18.15 -14.63
CA LEU A 8 -12.81 -18.74 -13.96
C LEU A 8 -12.69 -18.73 -12.43
N ARG A 9 -11.48 -18.97 -11.89
CA ARG A 9 -11.21 -18.92 -10.43
C ARG A 9 -11.35 -17.52 -9.84
N ASN A 10 -11.19 -16.48 -10.66
CA ASN A 10 -11.27 -15.09 -10.20
C ASN A 10 -12.68 -14.51 -10.28
N ILE A 11 -13.64 -15.17 -10.93
CA ILE A 11 -15.01 -14.67 -11.11
C ILE A 11 -15.65 -14.22 -9.78
N PRO A 12 -15.60 -14.99 -8.68
CA PRO A 12 -16.18 -14.54 -7.41
C PRO A 12 -15.56 -13.24 -6.89
N ARG A 13 -14.24 -13.06 -7.06
CA ARG A 13 -13.52 -11.85 -6.62
C ARG A 13 -13.76 -10.67 -7.55
N ILE A 14 -13.86 -10.91 -8.85
CA ILE A 14 -14.23 -9.88 -9.84
C ILE A 14 -15.67 -9.42 -9.59
N TRP A 15 -16.58 -10.35 -9.30
CA TRP A 15 -17.95 -10.02 -8.91
C TRP A 15 -17.99 -9.21 -7.62
N ASN A 16 -17.21 -9.59 -6.61
CA ASN A 16 -17.03 -8.82 -5.38
C ASN A 16 -16.50 -7.40 -5.65
N TYR A 17 -15.54 -7.26 -6.55
CA TYR A 17 -15.00 -5.96 -6.98
C TYR A 17 -16.06 -5.09 -7.67
N ILE A 18 -16.87 -5.66 -8.55
CA ILE A 18 -17.98 -4.94 -9.20
C ILE A 18 -18.99 -4.48 -8.16
N LYS A 19 -19.40 -5.36 -7.23
CA LYS A 19 -20.29 -4.99 -6.13
C LYS A 19 -19.72 -3.83 -5.30
N TYR A 20 -18.43 -3.89 -4.95
CA TYR A 20 -17.77 -2.82 -4.22
C TYR A 20 -17.84 -1.47 -4.96
N ARG A 21 -17.71 -1.47 -6.30
CA ARG A 21 -17.79 -0.24 -7.11
C ARG A 21 -19.21 0.30 -7.29
N SER A 22 -20.22 -0.57 -7.24
CA SER A 22 -21.61 -0.20 -7.53
C SER A 22 -22.46 0.09 -6.29
N LEU A 23 -22.09 -0.43 -5.12
CA LEU A 23 -22.88 -0.31 -3.90
C LEU A 23 -22.49 0.92 -3.07
N PRO A 24 -23.46 1.57 -2.39
CA PRO A 24 -23.16 2.67 -1.49
C PRO A 24 -22.33 2.20 -0.29
N ARG A 25 -21.50 3.11 0.23
CA ARG A 25 -20.73 2.88 1.47
C ARG A 25 -21.64 3.12 2.67
N GLU A 26 -21.63 2.19 3.59
CA GLU A 26 -22.40 2.26 4.84
C GLU A 26 -21.44 2.21 6.04
N SER A 27 -21.90 2.63 7.22
CA SER A 27 -21.06 2.58 8.42
C SER A 27 -20.86 1.15 8.94
N THR A 28 -21.89 0.32 8.78
CA THR A 28 -21.87 -1.11 9.07
C THR A 28 -22.04 -1.85 7.75
N MET A 29 -21.20 -2.85 7.49
CA MET A 29 -21.15 -3.57 6.22
C MET A 29 -21.49 -5.04 6.41
N SER A 30 -22.29 -5.62 5.52
CA SER A 30 -22.44 -7.08 5.47
C SER A 30 -21.39 -7.69 4.56
N VAL A 31 -20.58 -8.61 5.09
CA VAL A 31 -19.57 -9.36 4.33
C VAL A 31 -20.19 -10.30 3.29
N LYS A 32 -21.50 -10.60 3.41
CA LYS A 32 -22.29 -11.30 2.38
C LYS A 32 -22.58 -10.41 1.17
N ARG A 33 -22.70 -9.09 1.39
CA ARG A 33 -22.98 -8.11 0.33
C ARG A 33 -21.71 -7.81 -0.45
N TYR A 34 -20.64 -7.43 0.25
CA TYR A 34 -19.29 -7.36 -0.32
C TYR A 34 -18.23 -7.59 0.77
N THR A 35 -17.06 -8.07 0.38
CA THR A 35 -15.87 -8.18 1.25
C THR A 35 -14.80 -7.18 0.83
N PRO A 36 -13.80 -6.90 1.68
CA PRO A 36 -12.63 -6.12 1.27
C PRO A 36 -12.03 -6.64 -0.05
N GLN A 37 -11.48 -5.72 -0.84
CA GLN A 37 -10.86 -6.02 -2.14
C GLN A 37 -9.36 -6.23 -2.03
N ILE A 38 -8.73 -5.64 -1.02
CA ILE A 38 -7.28 -5.62 -0.87
C ILE A 38 -6.90 -6.09 0.54
N ALA A 39 -6.14 -7.17 0.61
CA ALA A 39 -5.46 -7.59 1.83
C ALA A 39 -4.06 -6.97 1.87
N SER A 40 -3.62 -6.53 3.04
CA SER A 40 -2.26 -6.00 3.25
C SER A 40 -1.63 -6.69 4.44
N MET A 41 -0.33 -6.96 4.37
CA MET A 41 0.41 -7.52 5.50
C MET A 41 1.87 -7.12 5.44
N ILE A 42 2.42 -6.82 6.61
CA ILE A 42 3.85 -6.65 6.82
C ILE A 42 4.45 -8.06 6.92
N VAL A 43 5.18 -8.50 5.89
CA VAL A 43 5.80 -9.84 5.87
C VAL A 43 7.06 -9.95 6.72
N THR A 44 7.66 -8.81 7.05
CA THR A 44 8.78 -8.70 7.98
C THR A 44 8.88 -7.27 8.48
N LYS A 45 9.24 -7.09 9.76
CA LYS A 45 9.58 -5.79 10.34
C LYS A 45 11.07 -5.44 10.18
N ARG A 46 11.87 -6.32 9.57
CA ARG A 46 13.27 -6.02 9.29
C ARG A 46 13.40 -5.06 8.12
N CYS A 47 14.31 -4.11 8.21
CA CYS A 47 14.67 -3.21 7.12
C CYS A 47 16.19 -2.94 7.13
N ASN A 48 16.79 -2.89 5.95
CA ASN A 48 18.19 -2.56 5.75
C ASN A 48 18.43 -1.07 5.44
N LEU A 49 17.41 -0.22 5.61
CA LEU A 49 17.48 1.24 5.46
C LEU A 49 16.83 1.92 6.68
N THR A 50 17.19 3.19 6.92
CA THR A 50 16.69 4.02 8.03
C THR A 50 16.22 5.39 7.50
N CYS A 51 15.21 5.40 6.64
CA CYS A 51 14.72 6.61 5.99
C CYS A 51 14.08 7.59 6.99
N SER A 52 14.41 8.88 6.89
CA SER A 52 13.89 9.93 7.78
C SER A 52 12.37 10.12 7.70
N PHE A 53 11.78 9.87 6.54
CA PHE A 53 10.34 10.00 6.26
C PHE A 53 9.56 8.68 6.44
N CYS A 54 10.19 7.63 6.97
CA CYS A 54 9.53 6.32 7.12
C CYS A 54 8.42 6.41 8.17
N SER A 55 7.16 6.25 7.74
CA SER A 55 5.99 6.35 8.62
C SER A 55 5.94 5.29 9.71
N VAL A 56 6.59 4.13 9.49
CA VAL A 56 6.67 3.01 10.43
C VAL A 56 8.05 2.85 11.07
N GLY A 57 8.92 3.87 10.93
CA GLY A 57 10.32 3.77 11.35
C GLY A 57 10.52 3.40 12.84
N ASN A 58 9.56 3.75 13.70
CA ASN A 58 9.59 3.45 15.14
C ASN A 58 9.41 1.96 15.46
N SER A 59 8.82 1.17 14.56
CA SER A 59 8.52 -0.25 14.81
C SER A 59 9.40 -1.21 14.02
N LEU A 60 10.31 -0.69 13.18
CA LEU A 60 11.23 -1.49 12.38
C LEU A 60 12.37 -2.05 13.23
N ASN A 61 12.87 -3.22 12.81
CA ASN A 61 13.98 -3.93 13.46
C ASN A 61 13.79 -4.16 14.98
N PRO A 62 12.61 -4.59 15.47
CA PRO A 62 12.42 -4.85 16.88
C PRO A 62 13.24 -6.09 17.30
N LYS A 63 13.59 -6.20 18.59
CA LYS A 63 14.41 -7.31 19.10
C LYS A 63 13.77 -8.68 18.83
N ASP A 64 12.46 -8.75 18.88
CA ASP A 64 11.58 -9.90 18.66
C ASP A 64 11.05 -9.99 17.23
N TRP A 65 11.75 -9.43 16.22
CA TRP A 65 11.29 -9.40 14.83
C TRP A 65 10.83 -10.75 14.25
N ARG A 66 11.38 -11.88 14.75
CA ARG A 66 11.02 -13.25 14.33
C ARG A 66 9.53 -13.54 14.51
N ASP A 67 8.92 -12.98 15.53
CA ASP A 67 7.49 -13.14 15.81
C ASP A 67 6.62 -12.52 14.71
N SER A 68 7.11 -11.42 14.13
CA SER A 68 6.46 -10.68 13.05
C SER A 68 6.83 -11.20 11.65
N GLU A 69 7.73 -12.19 11.56
CA GLU A 69 8.15 -12.74 10.27
C GLU A 69 7.05 -13.64 9.69
N ALA A 70 6.73 -13.42 8.41
CA ALA A 70 5.83 -14.27 7.67
C ALA A 70 6.49 -15.61 7.34
N THR A 71 5.72 -16.67 7.54
CA THR A 71 5.96 -17.99 6.95
C THR A 71 4.77 -18.33 6.07
N LEU A 72 4.96 -19.26 5.13
CA LEU A 72 3.86 -19.73 4.29
C LEU A 72 2.69 -20.26 5.14
N GLU A 73 2.98 -20.95 6.24
CA GLU A 73 1.98 -21.47 7.17
C GLU A 73 1.13 -20.36 7.82
N LYS A 74 1.77 -19.29 8.33
CA LYS A 74 1.04 -18.16 8.92
C LYS A 74 0.15 -17.46 7.89
N VAL A 75 0.66 -17.28 6.66
CA VAL A 75 -0.13 -16.71 5.56
C VAL A 75 -1.30 -17.63 5.20
N GLN A 76 -1.09 -18.95 5.14
CA GLN A 76 -2.15 -19.92 4.91
C GLN A 76 -3.26 -19.82 5.95
N ARG A 77 -2.89 -19.69 7.24
CA ARG A 77 -3.84 -19.50 8.33
C ARG A 77 -4.66 -18.22 8.19
N ILE A 78 -4.02 -17.09 7.87
CA ILE A 78 -4.71 -15.81 7.64
C ILE A 78 -5.71 -15.94 6.48
N PHE A 79 -5.28 -16.55 5.37
CA PHE A 79 -6.12 -16.72 4.17
C PHE A 79 -7.14 -17.85 4.26
N ALA A 80 -7.23 -18.56 5.39
CA ALA A 80 -8.38 -19.41 5.68
C ALA A 80 -9.63 -18.57 6.01
N ASN A 81 -9.46 -17.31 6.46
CA ASN A 81 -10.56 -16.42 6.75
C ASN A 81 -11.16 -15.81 5.45
N PRO A 82 -12.51 -15.81 5.29
CA PRO A 82 -13.18 -15.26 4.12
C PRO A 82 -12.88 -13.79 3.80
N LEU A 83 -12.56 -12.97 4.80
CA LEU A 83 -12.20 -11.57 4.58
C LEU A 83 -10.92 -11.44 3.74
N PHE A 84 -9.97 -12.36 3.92
CA PHE A 84 -8.71 -12.38 3.20
C PHE A 84 -8.80 -13.21 1.91
N SER A 85 -9.41 -14.40 1.95
CA SER A 85 -9.50 -15.29 0.79
C SER A 85 -10.28 -14.70 -0.40
N ASN A 86 -11.22 -13.78 -0.11
CA ASN A 86 -12.03 -13.10 -1.12
C ASN A 86 -11.40 -11.81 -1.67
N CYS A 87 -10.31 -11.32 -1.06
CA CYS A 87 -9.58 -10.17 -1.57
C CYS A 87 -8.98 -10.46 -2.96
N LEU A 88 -9.17 -9.56 -3.92
CA LEU A 88 -8.57 -9.67 -5.24
C LEU A 88 -7.08 -9.32 -5.20
N GLY A 89 -6.74 -8.19 -4.56
CA GLY A 89 -5.37 -7.73 -4.38
C GLY A 89 -4.77 -8.19 -3.06
N VAL A 90 -3.48 -8.51 -3.07
CA VAL A 90 -2.71 -8.81 -1.86
C VAL A 90 -1.41 -8.03 -1.89
N ASP A 91 -1.28 -7.04 -1.01
CA ASP A 91 -0.09 -6.22 -0.87
C ASP A 91 0.79 -6.81 0.24
N LEU A 92 1.92 -7.40 -0.16
CA LEU A 92 2.96 -7.88 0.74
C LEU A 92 3.95 -6.74 0.98
N LEU A 93 3.74 -6.06 2.11
CA LEU A 93 4.55 -4.95 2.58
C LEU A 93 5.64 -5.45 3.54
N GLY A 94 6.47 -4.55 4.06
CA GLY A 94 7.46 -4.88 5.07
C GLY A 94 8.20 -3.63 5.53
N GLY A 95 9.15 -3.81 6.44
CA GLY A 95 10.33 -2.93 6.42
C GLY A 95 10.98 -3.05 5.04
N GLU A 96 11.55 -4.21 4.74
CA GLU A 96 11.95 -4.60 3.39
C GLU A 96 11.52 -6.06 3.10
N PRO A 97 10.53 -6.29 2.21
CA PRO A 97 10.03 -7.63 1.94
C PRO A 97 11.11 -8.57 1.37
N MET A 98 12.13 -8.08 0.66
CA MET A 98 13.25 -8.90 0.17
C MET A 98 14.11 -9.51 1.29
N LEU A 99 13.89 -9.14 2.55
CA LEU A 99 14.52 -9.80 3.69
C LEU A 99 13.73 -11.04 4.16
N CYS A 100 12.45 -11.16 3.80
CA CYS A 100 11.61 -12.29 4.18
C CYS A 100 12.01 -13.57 3.44
N LYS A 101 12.43 -14.59 4.19
CA LYS A 101 12.97 -15.85 3.63
C LYS A 101 11.96 -16.58 2.74
N GLU A 102 10.69 -16.56 3.11
CA GLU A 102 9.62 -17.29 2.43
C GLU A 102 8.79 -16.43 1.45
N LEU A 103 9.28 -15.23 1.09
CA LEU A 103 8.54 -14.34 0.20
C LEU A 103 8.14 -15.01 -1.13
N VAL A 104 9.08 -15.67 -1.81
CA VAL A 104 8.81 -16.32 -3.11
C VAL A 104 7.79 -17.45 -2.97
N PRO A 105 7.91 -18.40 -2.02
CA PRO A 105 6.86 -19.37 -1.71
C PRO A 105 5.48 -18.76 -1.42
N ILE A 106 5.43 -17.68 -0.64
CA ILE A 106 4.19 -16.96 -0.31
C ILE A 106 3.54 -16.38 -1.57
N VAL A 107 4.32 -15.67 -2.41
CA VAL A 107 3.85 -15.13 -3.69
C VAL A 107 3.30 -16.25 -4.56
N ALA A 108 4.04 -17.35 -4.71
CA ALA A 108 3.62 -18.48 -5.54
C ALA A 108 2.30 -19.10 -5.07
N TRP A 109 2.13 -19.26 -3.76
CA TRP A 109 0.93 -19.84 -3.15
C TRP A 109 -0.31 -18.97 -3.35
N LEU A 110 -0.17 -17.65 -3.16
CA LEU A 110 -1.22 -16.66 -3.35
C LEU A 110 -1.60 -16.52 -4.83
N SER A 111 -0.63 -16.38 -5.72
CA SER A 111 -0.86 -16.22 -7.16
C SER A 111 -1.51 -17.47 -7.77
N LYS A 112 -1.13 -18.68 -7.33
CA LYS A 112 -1.80 -19.95 -7.74
C LYS A 112 -3.27 -20.00 -7.34
N ARG A 113 -3.67 -19.25 -6.31
CA ARG A 113 -5.06 -19.09 -5.84
C ARG A 113 -5.79 -17.93 -6.51
N GLY A 114 -5.17 -17.24 -7.45
CA GLY A 114 -5.79 -16.20 -8.26
C GLY A 114 -5.73 -14.79 -7.68
N HIS A 115 -5.00 -14.58 -6.60
CA HIS A 115 -4.75 -13.24 -6.06
C HIS A 115 -3.79 -12.45 -6.95
N LEU A 116 -3.98 -11.13 -7.00
CA LEU A 116 -3.03 -10.20 -7.59
C LEU A 116 -2.04 -9.76 -6.52
N VAL A 117 -0.86 -10.38 -6.51
CA VAL A 117 0.13 -10.18 -5.45
C VAL A 117 1.07 -9.05 -5.82
N ASN A 118 1.19 -8.05 -4.93
CA ASN A 118 2.02 -6.87 -5.13
C ASN A 118 3.03 -6.74 -3.99
N ILE A 119 4.20 -6.16 -4.30
CA ILE A 119 5.22 -5.81 -3.30
C ILE A 119 5.69 -4.37 -3.47
N ASN A 120 6.07 -3.74 -2.36
CA ASN A 120 6.83 -2.49 -2.33
C ASN A 120 8.20 -2.78 -1.71
N THR A 121 9.28 -2.45 -2.41
CA THR A 121 10.67 -2.74 -2.01
C THR A 121 11.57 -1.53 -2.22
N ASN A 122 12.66 -1.44 -1.46
CA ASN A 122 13.75 -0.51 -1.73
C ASN A 122 14.62 -0.91 -2.93
N GLY A 123 14.41 -2.11 -3.49
CA GLY A 123 15.04 -2.54 -4.74
C GLY A 123 16.47 -3.08 -4.62
N LEU A 124 17.18 -2.88 -3.50
CA LEU A 124 18.62 -3.20 -3.33
C LEU A 124 18.98 -4.70 -3.50
N ARG A 125 17.98 -5.58 -3.46
CA ARG A 125 18.14 -7.03 -3.65
C ARG A 125 17.29 -7.59 -4.77
N LEU A 126 16.63 -6.72 -5.54
CA LEU A 126 15.59 -7.15 -6.47
C LEU A 126 16.17 -7.94 -7.65
N ASP A 127 17.35 -7.57 -8.14
CA ASP A 127 18.07 -8.28 -9.21
C ASP A 127 18.19 -9.80 -8.94
N LYS A 128 18.47 -10.17 -7.68
CA LYS A 128 18.63 -11.57 -7.23
C LYS A 128 17.32 -12.33 -7.13
N HIS A 129 16.19 -11.63 -7.03
CA HIS A 129 14.88 -12.25 -6.77
C HIS A 129 13.87 -12.07 -7.93
N ILE A 130 14.14 -11.18 -8.89
CA ILE A 130 13.16 -10.78 -9.91
C ILE A 130 12.70 -11.95 -10.79
N VAL A 131 13.60 -12.86 -11.16
CA VAL A 131 13.27 -14.04 -11.96
C VAL A 131 12.35 -14.99 -11.18
N ASP A 132 12.65 -15.19 -9.89
CA ASP A 132 11.87 -16.07 -9.02
C ASP A 132 10.49 -15.48 -8.70
N LEU A 133 10.41 -14.18 -8.44
CA LEU A 133 9.14 -13.47 -8.23
C LEU A 133 8.26 -13.51 -9.48
N LYS A 134 8.86 -13.29 -10.67
CA LYS A 134 8.15 -13.43 -11.94
C LYS A 134 7.62 -14.85 -12.14
N ARG A 135 8.45 -15.87 -11.86
CA ARG A 135 8.06 -17.28 -11.95
C ARG A 135 6.98 -17.66 -10.93
N ALA A 136 7.03 -17.09 -9.73
CA ALA A 136 6.01 -17.24 -8.69
C ALA A 136 4.68 -16.57 -9.08
N GLY A 137 4.67 -15.66 -10.05
CA GLY A 137 3.48 -15.01 -10.55
C GLY A 137 3.14 -13.72 -9.81
N ILE A 138 4.16 -12.95 -9.39
CA ILE A 138 3.98 -11.58 -8.89
C ILE A 138 3.21 -10.73 -9.93
N SER A 139 2.27 -9.92 -9.47
CA SER A 139 1.45 -9.06 -10.34
C SER A 139 2.04 -7.67 -10.50
N ARG A 140 2.60 -7.10 -9.43
CA ARG A 140 3.20 -5.77 -9.43
C ARG A 140 4.37 -5.68 -8.47
N ILE A 141 5.40 -4.95 -8.89
CA ILE A 141 6.53 -4.56 -8.05
C ILE A 141 6.62 -3.05 -8.10
N SER A 142 6.65 -2.39 -6.95
CA SER A 142 6.93 -0.96 -6.82
C SER A 142 8.25 -0.77 -6.10
N ILE A 143 9.21 -0.10 -6.73
CA ILE A 143 10.49 0.27 -6.11
C ILE A 143 10.36 1.67 -5.51
N SER A 144 10.55 1.80 -4.20
CA SER A 144 10.61 3.10 -3.54
C SER A 144 11.99 3.73 -3.74
N LEU A 145 12.01 4.94 -4.26
CA LEU A 145 13.21 5.67 -4.65
C LEU A 145 13.75 6.49 -3.48
N TYR A 146 15.00 6.23 -3.13
CA TYR A 146 15.71 6.89 -2.05
C TYR A 146 17.00 7.51 -2.59
N GLU A 147 17.76 8.18 -1.72
CA GLU A 147 19.13 8.56 -2.05
C GLU A 147 20.04 7.32 -1.90
N ASP A 148 19.81 6.51 -0.86
CA ASP A 148 20.61 5.33 -0.52
C ASP A 148 20.57 4.18 -1.54
N ASN A 149 19.57 4.13 -2.42
CA ASN A 149 19.45 3.10 -3.45
C ASN A 149 19.68 3.61 -4.87
N GLN A 150 20.03 4.89 -5.03
CA GLN A 150 20.09 5.52 -6.34
C GLN A 150 21.15 4.87 -7.24
N GLU A 151 22.38 4.75 -6.77
CA GLU A 151 23.51 4.17 -7.52
C GLU A 151 23.18 2.74 -7.99
N TYR A 152 22.70 1.91 -7.06
CA TYR A 152 22.29 0.54 -7.38
C TYR A 152 21.20 0.50 -8.46
N LEU A 153 20.19 1.37 -8.40
CA LEU A 153 19.14 1.41 -9.41
C LEU A 153 19.64 1.93 -10.76
N GLU A 154 20.58 2.88 -10.76
CA GLU A 154 21.19 3.38 -12.00
C GLU A 154 21.90 2.27 -12.77
N GLU A 155 22.54 1.33 -12.07
CA GLU A 155 23.22 0.17 -12.67
C GLU A 155 22.27 -0.96 -13.09
N ASN A 156 21.26 -1.27 -12.26
CA ASN A 156 20.54 -2.55 -12.35
C ASN A 156 19.13 -2.44 -12.94
N LEU A 157 18.50 -1.26 -12.91
CA LEU A 157 17.07 -1.11 -13.20
C LEU A 157 16.69 -1.50 -14.63
N SER A 158 17.50 -1.15 -15.61
CA SER A 158 17.27 -1.51 -17.02
C SER A 158 17.22 -3.03 -17.22
N ASN A 159 18.05 -3.79 -16.51
CA ASN A 159 18.05 -5.26 -16.60
C ASN A 159 16.88 -5.87 -15.84
N ILE A 160 16.53 -5.31 -14.68
CA ILE A 160 15.31 -5.68 -13.94
C ILE A 160 14.07 -5.52 -14.84
N ASN A 161 13.94 -4.37 -15.52
CA ASN A 161 12.79 -4.07 -16.37
C ASN A 161 12.70 -4.95 -17.62
N LYS A 162 13.82 -5.42 -18.18
CA LYS A 162 13.82 -6.45 -19.24
C LYS A 162 13.19 -7.77 -18.78
N ILE A 163 13.36 -8.11 -17.50
CA ILE A 163 12.79 -9.34 -16.92
C ILE A 163 11.32 -9.11 -16.54
N PHE A 164 11.05 -8.06 -15.76
CA PHE A 164 9.72 -7.70 -15.30
C PHE A 164 9.65 -6.18 -15.10
N PRO A 165 8.92 -5.45 -15.97
CA PRO A 165 8.80 -3.99 -15.85
C PRO A 165 8.14 -3.59 -14.53
N VAL A 166 8.87 -2.84 -13.71
CA VAL A 166 8.44 -2.40 -12.37
C VAL A 166 7.79 -1.02 -12.42
N HIS A 167 7.11 -0.66 -11.34
CA HIS A 167 6.72 0.71 -11.07
C HIS A 167 7.74 1.31 -10.09
N THR A 168 7.83 2.63 -10.03
CA THR A 168 8.61 3.32 -9.00
C THR A 168 7.72 4.22 -8.16
N SER A 169 8.14 4.52 -6.92
CA SER A 169 7.47 5.51 -6.08
C SER A 169 8.46 6.44 -5.39
N ILE A 170 8.06 7.70 -5.17
CA ILE A 170 8.82 8.67 -4.37
C ILE A 170 7.89 9.34 -3.36
N VAL A 171 8.42 9.60 -2.15
CA VAL A 171 7.74 10.45 -1.16
C VAL A 171 8.20 11.89 -1.36
N LEU A 172 7.25 12.80 -1.55
CA LEU A 172 7.52 14.23 -1.69
C LEU A 172 7.35 14.93 -0.35
N GLU A 173 8.45 15.48 0.12
CA GLU A 173 8.49 16.52 1.15
C GLU A 173 8.41 17.90 0.49
N ARG A 174 7.80 18.87 1.17
CA ARG A 174 7.66 20.25 0.70
C ARG A 174 8.98 20.85 0.22
N LYS A 175 10.06 20.72 1.01
CA LYS A 175 11.38 21.29 0.65
C LYS A 175 11.93 20.76 -0.67
N ALA A 176 11.59 19.51 -1.04
CA ALA A 176 12.08 18.89 -2.26
C ALA A 176 11.36 19.46 -3.48
N VAL A 177 10.06 19.77 -3.34
CA VAL A 177 9.25 20.44 -4.35
C VAL A 177 9.62 21.92 -4.48
N GLU A 178 9.98 22.59 -3.39
CA GLU A 178 10.38 24.00 -3.45
C GLU A 178 11.80 24.18 -4.02
N ASN A 179 12.74 23.29 -3.66
CA ASN A 179 14.17 23.54 -3.91
C ASN A 179 14.85 22.54 -4.85
N ARG A 180 14.22 21.40 -5.16
CA ARG A 180 14.87 20.25 -5.83
C ARG A 180 14.07 19.65 -6.98
N GLN A 181 13.13 20.39 -7.57
CA GLN A 181 12.29 19.90 -8.68
C GLN A 181 13.10 19.29 -9.84
N GLY A 182 14.21 19.93 -10.22
CA GLY A 182 15.07 19.44 -11.30
C GLY A 182 15.71 18.09 -11.01
N LYS A 183 16.05 17.78 -9.74
CA LYS A 183 16.58 16.48 -9.33
C LYS A 183 15.49 15.40 -9.46
N ILE A 184 14.25 15.73 -9.09
CA ILE A 184 13.12 14.78 -9.19
C ILE A 184 12.78 14.52 -10.66
N LEU A 185 12.73 15.56 -11.50
CA LEU A 185 12.50 15.41 -12.94
C LEU A 185 13.57 14.51 -13.59
N LYS A 186 14.86 14.78 -13.33
CA LYS A 186 15.96 13.93 -13.82
C LYS A 186 15.78 12.46 -13.39
N LYS A 187 15.43 12.23 -12.12
CA LYS A 187 15.19 10.88 -11.59
C LYS A 187 14.01 10.21 -12.31
N ALA A 188 12.89 10.91 -12.49
CA ALA A 188 11.72 10.37 -13.19
C ALA A 188 11.99 10.08 -14.67
N THR A 189 12.73 10.96 -15.36
CA THR A 189 13.19 10.74 -16.74
C THR A 189 14.04 9.49 -16.83
N PHE A 190 15.01 9.32 -15.93
CA PHE A 190 15.81 8.09 -15.87
C PHE A 190 14.93 6.85 -15.67
N MET A 191 13.95 6.89 -14.75
CA MET A 191 13.07 5.73 -14.53
C MET A 191 12.25 5.37 -15.77
N ARG A 192 11.75 6.37 -16.51
CA ARG A 192 11.06 6.16 -17.80
C ARG A 192 11.98 5.48 -18.80
N ASP A 193 13.18 6.04 -18.97
CA ASP A 193 14.14 5.58 -19.98
C ASP A 193 14.71 4.18 -19.65
N ALA A 194 14.78 3.84 -18.36
CA ALA A 194 15.12 2.50 -17.87
C ALA A 194 13.98 1.47 -18.06
N GLY A 195 12.80 1.88 -18.56
CA GLY A 195 11.68 0.98 -18.89
C GLY A 195 10.69 0.73 -17.76
N CYS A 196 10.64 1.59 -16.74
CA CYS A 196 9.61 1.49 -15.70
C CYS A 196 8.21 1.75 -16.28
N ARG A 197 7.19 1.15 -15.68
CA ARG A 197 5.78 1.31 -16.09
C ARG A 197 5.16 2.64 -15.67
N SER A 198 5.53 3.14 -14.50
CA SER A 198 5.05 4.43 -14.01
C SER A 198 5.93 4.97 -12.90
N PHE A 199 5.85 6.29 -12.71
CA PHE A 199 6.45 7.00 -11.59
C PHE A 199 5.35 7.50 -10.64
N ASN A 200 5.17 6.81 -9.52
CA ASN A 200 4.12 7.15 -8.57
C ASN A 200 4.62 8.13 -7.51
N VAL A 201 3.84 9.17 -7.27
CA VAL A 201 4.16 10.16 -6.24
C VAL A 201 3.34 9.85 -4.99
N MET A 202 3.95 10.06 -3.82
CA MET A 202 3.29 9.98 -2.53
C MET A 202 3.57 11.28 -1.78
N ILE A 203 2.58 11.81 -1.07
CA ILE A 203 2.78 12.99 -0.21
C ILE A 203 3.32 12.55 1.13
N TYR A 204 4.33 13.26 1.62
CA TYR A 204 4.87 13.04 2.96
C TYR A 204 3.79 13.13 4.03
N ARG A 205 3.83 12.21 4.99
CA ARG A 205 3.00 12.21 6.19
C ARG A 205 3.90 12.34 7.41
N PRO A 206 3.64 13.28 8.33
CA PRO A 206 4.48 13.49 9.52
C PRO A 206 4.23 12.38 10.56
N GLN A 207 4.80 11.21 10.31
CA GLN A 207 4.75 10.03 11.17
C GLN A 207 6.13 9.38 11.28
N GLY A 208 6.30 8.47 12.23
CA GLY A 208 7.55 7.73 12.42
C GLY A 208 8.55 8.46 13.31
N LEU A 209 9.84 8.37 12.95
CA LEU A 209 10.96 8.75 13.82
C LEU A 209 11.03 10.26 14.09
N ASN A 210 10.86 11.08 13.06
CA ASN A 210 11.03 12.53 13.14
C ASN A 210 9.87 13.24 12.40
N PRO A 211 8.64 13.21 12.96
CA PRO A 211 7.48 13.82 12.31
C PRO A 211 7.68 15.33 12.16
N ASN A 212 7.51 15.85 10.95
CA ASN A 212 7.72 17.27 10.64
C ASN A 212 6.53 17.85 9.85
N PRO A 213 5.53 18.44 10.51
CA PRO A 213 4.35 19.00 9.84
C PRO A 213 4.66 20.07 8.79
N ASN A 214 5.81 20.75 8.87
CA ASN A 214 6.20 21.78 7.89
C ASN A 214 6.52 21.21 6.51
N GLU A 215 6.78 19.90 6.40
CA GLU A 215 7.07 19.23 5.13
C GLU A 215 5.81 18.74 4.40
N ILE A 216 4.63 18.98 4.98
CA ILE A 216 3.35 18.66 4.33
C ILE A 216 3.16 19.54 3.09
N ILE A 217 2.70 18.91 2.02
CA ILE A 217 2.29 19.58 0.78
C ILE A 217 0.77 19.73 0.77
N SER A 218 0.31 20.97 0.65
CA SER A 218 -1.10 21.28 0.42
C SER A 218 -1.44 21.40 -1.06
N ASP A 219 -2.72 21.28 -1.38
CA ASP A 219 -3.27 21.48 -2.73
C ASP A 219 -3.15 22.92 -3.25
N THR A 220 -2.94 23.88 -2.35
CA THR A 220 -2.72 25.30 -2.70
C THR A 220 -1.26 25.72 -2.78
N LEU A 221 -0.30 24.82 -2.55
CA LEU A 221 1.12 25.16 -2.57
C LEU A 221 1.58 25.52 -4.01
N PRO A 222 1.97 26.78 -4.32
CA PRO A 222 2.26 27.20 -5.68
C PRO A 222 3.39 26.39 -6.34
N SER A 223 4.45 26.08 -5.59
CA SER A 223 5.58 25.29 -6.08
C SER A 223 5.17 23.86 -6.44
N TYR A 224 4.15 23.28 -5.78
CA TYR A 224 3.63 21.97 -6.11
C TYR A 224 2.79 21.98 -7.39
N ILE A 225 1.95 22.99 -7.56
CA ILE A 225 1.16 23.19 -8.78
C ILE A 225 2.08 23.37 -9.99
N GLU A 226 3.09 24.22 -9.87
CA GLU A 226 4.12 24.41 -10.89
C GLU A 226 4.89 23.11 -11.17
N PHE A 227 5.26 22.38 -10.11
CA PHE A 227 5.98 21.12 -10.23
C PHE A 227 5.18 20.06 -10.99
N ILE A 228 3.88 19.88 -10.70
CA ILE A 228 3.01 18.95 -11.45
C ILE A 228 3.01 19.33 -12.93
N LYS A 229 2.74 20.60 -13.24
CA LYS A 229 2.70 21.08 -14.64
C LYS A 229 4.01 20.78 -15.36
N LYS A 230 5.13 21.13 -14.73
CA LYS A 230 6.47 20.88 -15.28
C LYS A 230 6.71 19.39 -15.55
N MET A 231 6.27 18.51 -14.65
CA MET A 231 6.46 17.08 -14.81
C MET A 231 5.58 16.52 -15.94
N GLU A 232 4.32 16.95 -16.05
CA GLU A 232 3.43 16.56 -17.16
C GLU A 232 3.92 17.08 -18.52
N ASP A 233 4.44 18.30 -18.58
CA ASP A 233 5.01 18.86 -19.83
C ASP A 233 6.21 18.05 -20.33
N ASN A 234 6.98 17.42 -19.43
CA ASN A 234 8.19 16.65 -19.78
C ASN A 234 7.97 15.13 -19.86
N LEU A 235 7.00 14.60 -19.09
CA LEU A 235 6.74 13.17 -18.89
C LEU A 235 5.22 12.89 -18.93
N PRO A 236 4.52 13.25 -20.03
CA PRO A 236 3.06 13.22 -20.07
C PRO A 236 2.50 11.81 -19.81
N GLY A 237 1.63 11.69 -18.81
CA GLY A 237 0.96 10.43 -18.46
C GLY A 237 1.87 9.35 -17.85
N PHE A 238 3.14 9.65 -17.56
CA PHE A 238 4.05 8.72 -16.89
C PHE A 238 3.98 8.82 -15.37
N CYS A 239 3.68 10.02 -14.86
CA CYS A 239 3.61 10.30 -13.44
C CYS A 239 2.19 10.10 -12.92
N ASN A 240 2.06 9.43 -11.76
CA ASN A 240 0.79 9.30 -11.07
C ASN A 240 0.79 10.21 -9.84
N TRP A 241 -0.10 11.20 -9.84
CA TRP A 241 -0.18 12.22 -8.81
C TRP A 241 -1.27 11.89 -7.79
N PRO A 242 -0.93 11.76 -6.50
CA PRO A 242 -1.93 11.62 -5.46
C PRO A 242 -2.62 12.97 -5.23
N ALA A 243 -3.81 12.94 -4.65
CA ALA A 243 -4.40 14.16 -4.09
C ALA A 243 -3.44 14.75 -3.03
N ALA A 244 -3.17 16.06 -3.10
CA ALA A 244 -2.48 16.78 -2.05
C ALA A 244 -3.40 17.02 -0.84
N ILE A 245 -2.83 17.43 0.30
CA ILE A 245 -3.63 17.69 1.50
C ILE A 245 -4.49 18.93 1.28
N GLN A 246 -5.81 18.77 1.39
CA GLN A 246 -6.77 19.86 1.22
C GLN A 246 -6.74 20.79 2.43
N ILE A 247 -6.66 22.11 2.19
CA ILE A 247 -6.82 23.12 3.23
C ILE A 247 -8.28 23.57 3.31
N GLY A 248 -8.83 23.69 4.53
CA GLY A 248 -10.20 24.11 4.77
C GLY A 248 -11.20 22.96 4.77
N LYS A 249 -12.34 23.13 4.09
CA LYS A 249 -13.40 22.09 4.06
C LYS A 249 -12.96 20.90 3.21
N VAL A 250 -12.60 19.80 3.88
CA VAL A 250 -12.14 18.57 3.23
C VAL A 250 -13.32 17.74 2.73
N LYS A 251 -13.31 17.38 1.44
CA LYS A 251 -14.29 16.41 0.93
C LYS A 251 -13.78 14.99 1.19
N LYS A 252 -14.36 14.33 2.19
CA LYS A 252 -13.99 12.99 2.65
C LYS A 252 -14.41 11.92 1.61
N ARG A 253 -13.43 11.39 0.88
CA ARG A 253 -13.61 10.42 -0.22
C ARG A 253 -12.86 9.10 -0.03
N CYS A 254 -11.94 9.03 0.94
CA CYS A 254 -11.09 7.88 1.20
C CYS A 254 -11.90 6.55 1.23
N PRO A 255 -11.53 5.54 0.44
CA PRO A 255 -12.17 4.22 0.47
C PRO A 255 -11.55 3.23 1.47
N GLN A 256 -10.40 3.55 2.07
CA GLN A 256 -9.48 2.53 2.60
C GLN A 256 -10.14 1.63 3.66
N ILE A 257 -10.90 2.19 4.60
CA ILE A 257 -11.52 1.41 5.69
C ILE A 257 -12.72 0.55 5.26
N TRP A 258 -13.11 0.61 3.99
CA TRP A 258 -14.09 -0.29 3.35
C TRP A 258 -13.43 -1.26 2.38
N GLN A 259 -12.40 -0.79 1.67
CA GLN A 259 -11.78 -1.53 0.56
C GLN A 259 -10.64 -2.44 1.03
N ARG A 260 -9.91 -2.02 2.06
CA ARG A 260 -8.66 -2.64 2.48
C ARG A 260 -8.80 -3.21 3.88
N ILE A 261 -8.16 -4.35 4.07
CA ILE A 261 -8.01 -5.05 5.35
C ILE A 261 -6.53 -5.37 5.55
N ALA A 262 -6.05 -5.27 6.78
CA ALA A 262 -4.67 -5.59 7.11
C ALA A 262 -4.56 -6.27 8.47
N THR A 263 -3.56 -7.14 8.61
CA THR A 263 -3.33 -7.89 9.84
C THR A 263 -1.85 -8.18 10.03
N THR A 264 -1.45 -8.27 11.29
CA THR A 264 -0.15 -8.79 11.67
C THR A 264 -0.09 -10.31 11.47
N MET A 265 1.12 -10.88 11.48
CA MET A 265 1.31 -12.33 11.46
C MET A 265 0.72 -13.07 12.68
N LYS A 266 0.31 -12.34 13.73
CA LYS A 266 -0.38 -12.85 14.92
C LYS A 266 -1.90 -12.62 14.89
N GLY A 267 -2.45 -12.12 13.79
CA GLY A 267 -3.89 -11.94 13.60
C GLY A 267 -4.45 -10.60 14.12
N HIS A 268 -3.65 -9.77 14.81
CA HIS A 268 -4.10 -8.44 15.21
C HIS A 268 -4.43 -7.59 13.99
N MET A 269 -5.66 -7.10 13.93
CA MET A 269 -6.17 -6.33 12.80
C MET A 269 -5.68 -4.89 12.86
N GLU A 270 -5.15 -4.40 11.75
CA GLU A 270 -4.73 -3.01 11.59
C GLU A 270 -5.92 -2.15 11.13
N ILE A 271 -5.97 -0.89 11.58
CA ILE A 271 -7.10 0.01 11.33
C ILE A 271 -7.06 0.59 9.92
N CYS A 272 -5.89 1.00 9.45
CA CYS A 272 -5.71 1.75 8.21
C CYS A 272 -4.33 1.49 7.61
N CYS A 273 -4.19 1.62 6.28
CA CYS A 273 -2.91 1.42 5.58
C CYS A 273 -1.82 2.44 5.91
N GLY A 274 -2.15 3.49 6.66
CA GLY A 274 -1.26 4.61 6.92
C GLY A 274 -1.14 4.95 8.40
N THR A 275 -1.40 3.99 9.28
CA THR A 275 -1.03 4.04 10.70
C THR A 275 -0.58 2.63 11.13
N GLU A 276 0.08 2.55 12.27
CA GLU A 276 0.44 1.27 12.90
C GLU A 276 -0.59 0.83 13.94
N ASP A 277 -1.73 1.54 13.99
CA ASP A 277 -2.76 1.31 14.97
C ASP A 277 -3.48 0.00 14.67
N ILE A 278 -3.61 -0.82 15.70
CA ILE A 278 -4.39 -2.05 15.68
C ILE A 278 -5.71 -1.87 16.42
N LEU A 279 -6.71 -2.67 16.05
CA LEU A 279 -7.95 -2.78 16.81
C LEU A 279 -7.63 -3.26 18.24
N GLN A 280 -8.37 -2.71 19.20
CA GLN A 280 -8.22 -3.01 20.62
C GLN A 280 -9.54 -3.56 21.18
N GLY A 281 -9.43 -4.42 22.19
CA GLY A 281 -10.59 -5.02 22.87
C GLY A 281 -11.12 -6.28 22.20
N PRO A 282 -12.34 -6.73 22.56
CA PRO A 282 -12.93 -7.95 22.02
C PRO A 282 -13.12 -7.89 20.51
N ASN A 283 -12.94 -9.03 19.83
CA ASN A 283 -13.09 -9.15 18.38
C ASN A 283 -12.12 -8.27 17.57
N SER A 284 -10.90 -8.09 18.06
CA SER A 284 -9.82 -7.33 17.40
C SER A 284 -8.78 -8.22 16.71
N ASN A 285 -8.79 -9.53 16.99
CA ASN A 285 -7.89 -10.51 16.39
C ASN A 285 -8.66 -11.42 15.42
N LEU A 286 -8.07 -11.63 14.25
CA LEU A 286 -8.59 -12.51 13.20
C LEU A 286 -8.88 -13.93 13.69
N PHE A 287 -7.99 -14.47 14.51
CA PHE A 287 -8.04 -15.87 14.96
C PHE A 287 -9.06 -16.10 16.08
N ASP A 288 -9.57 -15.03 16.70
CA ASP A 288 -10.64 -15.11 17.70
C ASP A 288 -12.04 -15.01 17.04
N CYS A 289 -12.09 -14.69 15.74
CA CYS A 289 -13.31 -14.36 15.00
C CYS A 289 -13.47 -15.18 13.70
N GLU A 290 -12.87 -16.37 13.63
CA GLU A 290 -12.82 -17.19 12.41
C GLU A 290 -14.23 -17.49 11.84
N ASP A 291 -15.19 -17.79 12.71
CA ASP A 291 -16.59 -18.08 12.32
C ASP A 291 -17.47 -16.83 12.16
N LYS A 292 -16.95 -15.64 12.47
CA LYS A 292 -17.74 -14.39 12.53
C LYS A 292 -17.01 -13.21 11.85
N PRO A 293 -16.71 -13.30 10.54
CA PRO A 293 -15.99 -12.25 9.81
C PRO A 293 -16.72 -10.89 9.82
N ASP A 294 -18.05 -10.88 9.88
CA ASP A 294 -18.85 -9.66 10.01
C ASP A 294 -18.52 -8.89 11.30
N VAL A 295 -18.25 -9.59 12.42
CA VAL A 295 -17.97 -8.95 13.71
C VAL A 295 -16.64 -8.20 13.65
N LEU A 296 -15.62 -8.83 13.05
CA LEU A 296 -14.30 -8.23 12.88
C LEU A 296 -14.34 -7.02 11.94
N PHE A 297 -15.01 -7.16 10.78
CA PHE A 297 -15.08 -6.08 9.80
C PHE A 297 -15.99 -4.91 10.23
N ASN A 298 -16.87 -5.15 11.21
CA ASN A 298 -17.71 -4.14 11.85
C ASN A 298 -17.32 -3.89 13.31
N HIS A 299 -16.04 -4.04 13.64
CA HIS A 299 -15.54 -3.66 14.95
C HIS A 299 -15.98 -2.21 15.30
N PRO A 300 -16.39 -1.91 16.54
CA PRO A 300 -16.92 -0.60 16.91
C PRO A 300 -16.04 0.58 16.49
N THR A 301 -14.72 0.43 16.58
CA THR A 301 -13.74 1.41 16.09
C THR A 301 -13.89 1.70 14.60
N LEU A 302 -13.98 0.66 13.75
CA LEU A 302 -14.14 0.84 12.30
C LEU A 302 -15.49 1.47 11.96
N VAL A 303 -16.56 1.04 12.63
CA VAL A 303 -17.91 1.61 12.42
C VAL A 303 -17.93 3.10 12.79
N SER A 304 -17.30 3.48 13.90
CA SER A 304 -17.17 4.88 14.32
C SER A 304 -16.41 5.72 13.27
N LEU A 305 -15.27 5.23 12.79
CA LEU A 305 -14.50 5.89 11.73
C LEU A 305 -15.30 6.05 10.43
N ARG A 306 -16.05 5.01 10.02
CA ARG A 306 -16.92 5.07 8.84
C ARG A 306 -18.04 6.08 9.00
N LYS A 307 -18.66 6.20 10.18
CA LYS A 307 -19.69 7.22 10.46
C LYS A 307 -19.11 8.62 10.29
N GLN A 308 -17.96 8.90 10.90
CA GLN A 308 -17.29 10.19 10.76
C GLN A 308 -16.88 10.48 9.32
N LEU A 309 -16.41 9.49 8.56
CA LEU A 309 -16.06 9.70 7.15
C LEU A 309 -17.29 9.96 6.25
N LEU A 310 -18.44 9.37 6.56
CA LEU A 310 -19.69 9.52 5.78
C LEU A 310 -20.46 10.80 6.10
N ASP A 311 -20.35 11.32 7.32
CA ASP A 311 -21.03 12.55 7.73
C ASP A 311 -20.30 13.79 7.17
N GLU A 312 -20.85 14.44 6.16
CA GLU A 312 -20.22 15.63 5.54
C GLU A 312 -20.05 16.83 6.48
N ALA A 313 -20.80 16.89 7.59
CA ALA A 313 -20.75 17.99 8.55
C ALA A 313 -19.67 17.79 9.63
N SER A 314 -19.23 16.56 9.88
CA SER A 314 -18.20 16.29 10.88
C SER A 314 -16.78 16.57 10.37
N GLU A 315 -15.89 16.87 11.31
CA GLU A 315 -14.46 16.86 11.05
C GLU A 315 -13.96 15.46 10.65
N PRO A 316 -12.88 15.35 9.85
CA PRO A 316 -12.18 14.10 9.66
C PRO A 316 -11.75 13.44 10.98
N PRO A 317 -11.72 12.10 11.07
CA PRO A 317 -11.04 11.41 12.16
C PRO A 317 -9.61 11.92 12.33
N ASP A 318 -9.12 11.98 13.56
CA ASP A 318 -7.79 12.57 13.86
C ASP A 318 -6.66 11.95 13.02
N MET A 319 -6.65 10.62 12.88
CA MET A 319 -5.68 9.89 12.05
C MET A 319 -5.73 10.25 10.55
N CYS A 320 -6.83 10.84 10.09
CA CYS A 320 -7.07 11.19 8.69
C CYS A 320 -6.73 12.66 8.38
N LYS A 321 -6.60 13.54 9.39
CA LYS A 321 -6.40 15.00 9.19
C LYS A 321 -5.14 15.34 8.40
N THR A 322 -4.09 14.53 8.52
CA THR A 322 -2.82 14.68 7.78
C THR A 322 -2.65 13.62 6.68
N CYS A 323 -3.75 12.94 6.30
CA CYS A 323 -3.73 11.91 5.28
C CYS A 323 -4.16 12.49 3.93
N ASN A 324 -3.28 12.46 2.95
CA ASN A 324 -3.58 12.93 1.60
C ASN A 324 -4.68 12.08 0.90
N LEU A 325 -4.84 10.82 1.30
CA LEU A 325 -5.89 9.94 0.78
C LEU A 325 -7.32 10.35 1.21
N ILE A 326 -7.47 11.29 2.15
CA ILE A 326 -8.80 11.74 2.58
C ILE A 326 -9.60 12.36 1.43
N GLY A 327 -8.93 13.16 0.59
CA GLY A 327 -9.51 13.79 -0.59
C GLY A 327 -9.48 12.91 -1.84
N ASP A 328 -8.82 11.76 -1.74
CA ASP A 328 -8.62 10.83 -2.85
C ASP A 328 -9.78 9.81 -2.87
N PRO A 329 -10.55 9.72 -3.97
CA PRO A 329 -11.56 8.65 -4.10
C PRO A 329 -10.93 7.24 -4.12
N GLY A 330 -9.60 7.14 -4.21
CA GLY A 330 -8.85 5.92 -4.43
C GLY A 330 -9.01 5.42 -5.86
N TRP A 331 -8.04 4.62 -6.28
CA TRP A 331 -8.00 3.98 -7.60
C TRP A 331 -9.14 2.99 -7.76
#